data_AF-A0A396LX32-F1
#
_entry.id   AF-A0A396LX32-F1
#
_cell.length_a   1.000
_cell.length_b   1.000
_cell.length_c   1.000
_cell.angle_alpha   90.00
_cell.angle_beta   90.00
_cell.angle_gamma   90.00
#
_symmetry.space_group_name_H-M   'P 1'
#
loop_
_entity.id
_entity.type
_entity.pdbx_description
1 polymer ?
#
loop_
_entity_poly.entity_id
_entity_poly.type
_entity_poly.pdbx_seq_one_letter_code
_entity_poly.pdbx_strand_id
1 'polypeptide(L)'
;MINLKIDPEFQSQIPPLTDDEFKQLEENILKEGKLLSPLIVWNNTLVDGHNRYAILQKHPEIYFSTTPLQFENREETIAWICRNQLGRRNLSPEQKRYLLGKQYEAEKKAAKIFRGNQYTLAKKSGGDHGDNHHSGKKTCDRIAEENGVSRASVLRASHYTRGIDIADNLSPGIKQKVFSGEVKFTNEEMSKLVQVSAEHRSDVLAQILHPEALEVLESASAEFEPEKAEPVPMPTPQTEEFRCYHVPDEFMKVYKSLSRATEMMKNSWKKTLKNNPSYFTDPEKQKVLRFAMQRPANYLTEIETYLEKALAEALEEEKTA
;
A
#
# COMPACT_ATOMS: atom_id res chain seq x y z
N MET A 1 33.59 21.60 -3.43
CA MET A 1 32.87 20.30 -3.50
C MET A 1 31.71 20.47 -4.45
N ILE A 2 31.51 19.54 -5.40
CA ILE A 2 30.37 19.60 -6.33
C ILE A 2 29.11 19.19 -5.55
N ASN A 3 28.13 20.09 -5.46
CA ASN A 3 26.84 19.76 -4.86
C ASN A 3 25.88 19.27 -5.95
N LEU A 4 25.63 17.96 -5.95
CA LEU A 4 24.72 17.30 -6.90
C LEU A 4 23.28 17.37 -6.39
N LYS A 5 22.35 17.63 -7.30
CA LYS A 5 20.91 17.60 -7.01
C LYS A 5 20.42 16.14 -6.95
N ILE A 6 19.58 15.82 -5.98
CA ILE A 6 18.93 14.51 -5.87
C ILE A 6 17.50 14.65 -6.40
N ASP A 7 17.15 13.86 -7.41
CA ASP A 7 15.75 13.69 -7.86
C ASP A 7 15.15 12.48 -7.10
N PRO A 8 14.11 12.69 -6.29
CA PRO A 8 13.50 11.60 -5.51
C PRO A 8 13.02 10.42 -6.35
N GLU A 9 12.56 10.64 -7.59
CA GLU A 9 12.10 9.55 -8.44
C GLU A 9 13.27 8.73 -8.96
N PHE A 10 14.39 9.36 -9.31
CA PHE A 10 15.61 8.66 -9.73
C PHE A 10 16.15 7.81 -8.58
N GLN A 11 16.23 8.39 -7.38
CA GLN A 11 16.63 7.67 -6.18
C GLN A 11 15.71 6.48 -5.90
N SER A 12 14.39 6.66 -6.05
CA SER A 12 13.40 5.59 -5.79
C SER A 12 13.48 4.40 -6.75
N GLN A 13 14.11 4.56 -7.92
CA GLN A 13 14.34 3.44 -8.85
C GLN A 13 15.51 2.55 -8.43
N ILE A 14 16.32 2.97 -7.45
CA ILE A 14 17.44 2.19 -6.96
C ILE A 14 16.96 1.43 -5.72
N PRO A 15 17.02 0.08 -5.71
CA PRO A 15 16.71 -0.68 -4.52
C PRO A 15 17.58 -0.20 -3.34
N PRO A 16 16.98 0.08 -2.16
CA PRO A 16 17.75 0.47 -1.00
C PRO A 16 18.66 -0.69 -0.57
N LEU A 17 19.86 -0.35 -0.10
CA LEU A 17 20.74 -1.31 0.54
C LEU A 17 20.25 -1.59 1.97
N THR A 18 20.52 -2.77 2.47
CA THR A 18 20.39 -3.03 3.92
C THR A 18 21.42 -2.20 4.70
N ASP A 19 21.20 -2.02 6.00
CA ASP A 19 22.14 -1.28 6.85
C ASP A 19 23.55 -1.90 6.81
N ASP A 20 23.64 -3.23 6.76
CA ASP A 20 24.92 -3.95 6.69
C ASP A 20 25.59 -3.78 5.32
N GLU A 21 24.83 -3.86 4.22
CA GLU A 21 25.34 -3.58 2.88
C GLU A 21 25.83 -2.14 2.74
N PHE A 22 25.11 -1.19 3.36
CA PHE A 22 25.49 0.22 3.36
C PHE A 22 26.78 0.44 4.16
N LYS A 23 26.90 -0.13 5.37
CA LYS A 23 28.14 -0.07 6.18
C LYS A 23 29.32 -0.68 5.44
N GLN A 24 29.13 -1.85 4.84
CA GLN A 24 30.19 -2.49 4.06
C GLN A 24 30.63 -1.62 2.87
N LEU A 25 29.68 -0.95 2.20
CA LEU A 25 30.01 0.01 1.15
C LEU A 25 30.79 1.21 1.68
N GLU A 26 30.43 1.73 2.86
CA GLU A 26 31.11 2.85 3.54
C GLU A 26 32.55 2.46 3.93
N GLU A 27 32.75 1.31 4.56
CA GLU A 27 34.07 0.76 4.90
C GLU A 27 34.96 0.58 3.66
N ASN A 28 34.40 0.03 2.58
CA ASN A 28 35.12 -0.14 1.32
C ASN A 28 35.56 1.20 0.73
N ILE A 29 34.71 2.23 0.75
CA ILE A 29 35.05 3.56 0.24
C ILE A 29 36.14 4.21 1.11
N LEU A 30 36.04 4.08 2.43
CA LEU A 30 37.00 4.64 3.38
C LEU A 30 38.37 3.98 3.27
N LYS A 31 38.40 2.65 3.13
CA LYS A 31 39.63 1.89 3.00
C LYS A 31 40.45 2.32 1.78
N GLU A 32 39.80 2.55 0.64
CA GLU A 32 40.50 2.94 -0.58
C GLU A 32 40.79 4.44 -0.66
N GLY A 33 40.14 5.26 0.18
CA GLY A 33 40.33 6.70 0.25
C GLY A 33 39.92 7.47 -1.02
N LYS A 34 39.27 6.79 -1.98
CA LYS A 34 38.79 7.36 -3.24
C LYS A 34 37.62 6.58 -3.79
N LEU A 35 36.76 7.26 -4.54
CA LEU A 35 35.68 6.59 -5.27
C LEU A 35 36.21 5.95 -6.56
N LEU A 36 36.15 4.62 -6.67
CA LEU A 36 36.64 3.89 -7.85
C LEU A 36 35.77 4.09 -9.09
N SER A 37 34.45 4.08 -8.91
CA SER A 37 33.48 4.27 -9.99
C SER A 37 32.88 5.66 -9.89
N PRO A 38 32.89 6.47 -10.96
CA PRO A 38 32.32 7.83 -10.92
C PRO A 38 30.82 7.81 -10.62
N LEU A 39 30.31 8.94 -10.14
CA LEU A 39 28.87 9.19 -10.02
C LEU A 39 28.31 9.58 -11.38
N ILE A 40 27.18 9.00 -11.78
CA ILE A 40 26.56 9.33 -13.08
C ILE A 40 25.61 10.51 -12.88
N VAL A 41 25.70 11.53 -13.74
CA VAL A 41 24.92 12.76 -13.60
C VAL A 41 24.27 13.19 -14.91
N TRP A 42 23.15 13.91 -14.82
CA TRP A 42 22.46 14.57 -15.92
C TRP A 42 22.04 15.98 -15.50
N ASN A 43 22.54 17.02 -16.16
CA ASN A 43 22.26 18.42 -15.80
C ASN A 43 22.44 18.73 -14.29
N ASN A 44 23.56 18.28 -13.71
CA ASN A 44 23.87 18.36 -12.27
C ASN A 44 22.92 17.58 -11.34
N THR A 45 22.10 16.70 -11.88
CA THR A 45 21.22 15.79 -11.13
C THR A 45 21.85 14.41 -11.08
N LEU A 46 21.88 13.79 -9.91
CA LEU A 46 22.44 12.46 -9.70
C LEU A 46 21.53 11.39 -10.32
N VAL A 47 22.08 10.58 -11.22
CA VAL A 47 21.38 9.52 -11.95
C VAL A 47 21.70 8.15 -11.35
N ASP A 48 22.97 7.85 -11.09
CA ASP A 48 23.39 6.62 -10.41
C ASP A 48 24.53 6.90 -9.42
N GLY A 49 24.56 6.11 -8.35
CA GLY A 49 25.51 6.27 -7.25
C GLY A 49 24.92 6.98 -6.03
N HIS A 50 23.59 6.99 -5.85
CA HIS A 50 22.90 7.59 -4.71
C HIS A 50 23.46 7.16 -3.35
N ASN A 51 23.67 5.85 -3.12
CA ASN A 51 24.24 5.35 -1.86
C ASN A 51 25.70 5.81 -1.66
N ARG A 52 26.50 5.80 -2.74
CA ARG A 52 27.89 6.30 -2.74
C ARG A 52 27.93 7.79 -2.41
N TYR A 53 27.05 8.57 -3.03
CA TYR A 53 26.96 10.01 -2.78
C TYR A 53 26.53 10.30 -1.34
N ALA A 54 25.58 9.55 -0.78
CA ALA A 54 25.17 9.69 0.63
C ALA A 54 26.34 9.46 1.60
N ILE A 55 27.21 8.48 1.33
CA ILE A 55 28.44 8.24 2.09
C ILE A 55 29.41 9.41 1.94
N LEU A 56 29.64 9.88 0.71
CA LEU A 56 30.53 11.02 0.43
C LEU A 56 30.08 12.33 1.10
N GLN A 57 28.78 12.52 1.35
CA GLN A 57 28.30 13.67 2.12
C GLN A 57 28.78 13.65 3.59
N LYS A 58 29.02 12.47 4.16
CA LYS A 58 29.58 12.30 5.51
C LYS A 58 31.11 12.41 5.54
N HIS A 59 31.74 12.18 4.38
CA HIS A 59 33.19 12.10 4.21
C HIS A 59 33.67 13.14 3.18
N PRO A 60 33.59 14.45 3.51
CA PRO A 60 33.97 15.53 2.60
C PRO A 60 35.43 15.50 2.14
N GLU A 61 36.29 14.78 2.86
CA GLU A 61 37.70 14.55 2.54
C GLU A 61 37.91 13.62 1.33
N ILE A 62 36.91 12.80 0.98
CA ILE A 62 37.01 11.83 -0.10
C ILE A 62 36.64 12.48 -1.44
N TYR A 63 37.62 12.56 -2.33
CA TYR A 63 37.40 13.06 -3.68
C TYR A 63 36.64 12.05 -4.55
N PHE A 64 35.76 12.56 -5.39
CA PHE A 64 35.01 11.78 -6.38
C PHE A 64 34.97 12.50 -7.72
N SER A 65 34.81 11.72 -8.78
CA SER A 65 34.56 12.20 -10.13
C SER A 65 33.12 11.93 -10.54
N THR A 66 32.64 12.70 -11.52
CA THR A 66 31.32 12.55 -12.10
C THR A 66 31.43 12.28 -13.60
N THR A 67 30.57 11.42 -14.12
CA THR A 67 30.44 11.17 -15.55
C THR A 67 29.08 11.69 -16.02
N PRO A 68 29.05 12.79 -16.80
CA PRO A 68 27.80 13.29 -17.35
C PRO A 68 27.30 12.38 -18.48
N LEU A 69 26.02 12.03 -18.45
CA LEU A 69 25.32 11.41 -19.57
C LEU A 69 24.27 12.38 -20.11
N GLN A 70 24.03 12.30 -21.42
CA GLN A 70 23.00 13.08 -22.09
C GLN A 70 21.74 12.23 -22.23
N PHE A 71 20.62 12.81 -21.84
CA PHE A 71 19.28 12.25 -22.01
C PHE A 71 18.39 13.36 -22.56
N GLU A 72 17.47 13.01 -23.46
CA GLU A 72 16.52 13.94 -24.07
C GLU A 72 15.49 14.44 -23.07
N ASN A 73 15.06 13.55 -22.17
CA ASN A 73 14.02 13.82 -21.19
C ASN A 73 14.18 12.96 -19.94
N ARG A 74 13.35 13.27 -18.94
CA ARG A 74 13.39 12.63 -17.64
C ARG A 74 13.00 11.15 -17.69
N GLU A 75 12.07 10.79 -18.56
CA GLU A 75 11.61 9.42 -18.78
C GLU A 75 12.71 8.53 -19.36
N GLU A 76 13.53 9.06 -20.26
CA GLU A 76 14.70 8.36 -20.79
C GLU A 76 15.73 8.11 -19.68
N THR A 77 15.99 9.09 -18.82
CA THR A 77 16.85 8.93 -17.64
C THR A 77 16.35 7.81 -16.72
N ILE A 78 15.05 7.76 -16.43
CA ILE A 78 14.44 6.70 -15.62
C ILE A 78 14.60 5.33 -16.28
N ALA A 79 14.32 5.23 -17.59
CA ALA A 79 14.50 4.00 -18.35
C ALA A 79 15.95 3.51 -18.29
N TRP A 80 16.91 4.43 -18.40
CA TRP A 80 18.32 4.12 -18.27
C TRP A 80 18.68 3.63 -16.86
N ILE A 81 18.18 4.28 -15.80
CA ILE A 81 18.42 3.84 -14.41
C ILE A 81 17.91 2.41 -14.23
N CYS A 82 16.66 2.12 -14.60
CA CYS A 82 16.09 0.78 -14.46
C CYS A 82 16.89 -0.26 -15.24
N ARG A 83 17.29 0.03 -16.47
CA ARG A 83 18.12 -0.86 -17.30
C ARG A 83 19.47 -1.13 -16.67
N ASN A 84 20.13 -0.10 -16.13
CA ASN A 84 21.42 -0.23 -15.44
C ASN A 84 21.28 -1.09 -14.17
N GLN A 85 20.21 -0.91 -13.40
CA GLN A 85 19.93 -1.74 -12.23
C GLN A 85 19.65 -3.20 -12.60
N LEU A 86 18.89 -3.46 -13.66
CA LEU A 86 18.56 -4.83 -14.14
C LEU A 86 19.79 -5.66 -14.54
N GLY A 87 20.91 -5.00 -14.88
CA GLY A 87 22.19 -5.65 -15.12
C GLY A 87 22.92 -6.16 -13.86
N ARG A 88 22.45 -5.79 -12.66
CA ARG A 88 23.03 -6.24 -11.39
C ARG A 88 22.59 -7.67 -11.06
N ARG A 89 23.53 -8.46 -10.53
CA ARG A 89 23.31 -9.87 -10.18
C ARG A 89 22.56 -10.08 -8.86
N ASN A 90 22.52 -9.06 -7.99
CA ASN A 90 22.01 -9.16 -6.62
C ASN A 90 20.58 -8.63 -6.46
N LEU A 91 19.74 -8.75 -7.48
CA LEU A 91 18.33 -8.34 -7.39
C LEU A 91 17.44 -9.51 -6.99
N SER A 92 16.51 -9.26 -6.06
CA SER A 92 15.44 -10.23 -5.78
C SER A 92 14.51 -10.38 -7.01
N PRO A 93 13.81 -11.52 -7.16
CA PRO A 93 12.83 -11.69 -8.24
C PRO A 93 11.79 -10.56 -8.30
N GLU A 94 11.34 -10.08 -7.14
CA GLU A 94 10.37 -8.98 -6.98
C GLU A 94 10.97 -7.65 -7.44
N GLN A 95 12.20 -7.34 -7.04
CA GLN A 95 12.91 -6.14 -7.50
C GLN A 95 13.14 -6.17 -9.01
N LYS A 96 13.63 -7.29 -9.55
CA LYS A 96 13.84 -7.47 -10.99
C LYS A 96 12.54 -7.28 -11.76
N ARG A 97 11.44 -7.87 -11.28
CA ARG A 97 10.10 -7.70 -11.87
C ARG A 97 9.64 -6.25 -11.82
N TYR A 98 9.80 -5.57 -10.69
CA TYR A 98 9.39 -4.17 -10.55
C TYR A 98 10.17 -3.24 -11.50
N LEU A 99 11.50 -3.40 -11.55
CA LEU A 99 12.38 -2.61 -12.42
C LEU A 99 12.10 -2.86 -13.90
N LEU A 100 11.80 -4.11 -14.29
CA LEU A 100 11.40 -4.44 -15.66
C LEU A 100 10.12 -3.69 -16.08
N GLY A 101 9.14 -3.62 -15.18
CA GLY A 101 7.91 -2.85 -15.42
C GLY A 101 8.18 -1.35 -15.49
N LYS A 102 9.02 -0.81 -14.61
CA LYS A 102 9.43 0.61 -14.63
C LYS A 102 10.15 1.00 -15.91
N GLN A 103 11.10 0.17 -16.38
CA GLN A 103 11.76 0.39 -17.67
C GLN A 103 10.73 0.47 -18.80
N TYR A 104 9.79 -0.48 -18.87
CA TYR A 104 8.77 -0.47 -19.91
C TYR A 104 7.86 0.76 -19.86
N GLU A 105 7.42 1.17 -18.68
CA GLU A 105 6.57 2.36 -18.53
C GLU A 105 7.29 3.65 -18.88
N ALA A 106 8.54 3.80 -18.44
CA ALA A 106 9.38 4.95 -18.73
C ALA A 106 9.65 5.07 -20.23
N GLU A 107 10.08 3.99 -20.90
CA GLU A 107 10.34 3.99 -22.34
C GLU A 107 9.06 4.25 -23.16
N LYS A 108 7.90 3.77 -22.70
CA LYS A 108 6.61 4.06 -23.34
C LYS A 108 6.22 5.53 -23.20
N LYS A 109 6.51 6.17 -22.06
CA LYS A 109 6.26 7.61 -21.88
C LYS A 109 7.23 8.44 -22.71
N ALA A 110 8.53 8.11 -22.71
CA ALA A 110 9.54 8.75 -23.55
C ALA A 110 9.15 8.69 -25.05
N ALA A 111 8.75 7.51 -25.53
CA ALA A 111 8.31 7.32 -26.92
C ALA A 111 7.04 8.12 -27.28
N LYS A 112 6.15 8.38 -26.32
CA LYS A 112 4.97 9.24 -26.53
C LYS A 112 5.33 10.72 -26.58
N ILE A 113 6.32 11.14 -25.81
CA ILE A 113 6.83 12.52 -25.83
C ILE A 113 7.45 12.83 -27.20
N PHE A 114 8.19 11.88 -27.76
CA PHE A 114 8.82 12.02 -29.09
C PHE A 114 7.83 11.94 -30.26
N ARG A 115 6.72 11.18 -30.11
CA ARG A 115 5.61 11.17 -31.08
C ARG A 115 4.63 12.28 -30.75
N GLY A 116 5.01 13.51 -31.09
CA GLY A 116 4.16 14.69 -30.99
C GLY A 116 2.74 14.45 -31.52
N ASN A 117 1.78 15.16 -30.92
CA ASN A 117 0.35 15.12 -31.24
C ASN A 117 0.10 14.93 -32.74
N GLN A 118 -0.77 13.97 -33.09
CA GLN A 118 -1.23 13.72 -34.46
C GLN A 118 -1.90 14.96 -35.12
N TYR A 119 -2.13 16.04 -34.36
CA TYR A 119 -2.74 17.30 -34.78
C TYR A 119 -1.77 18.48 -34.98
N THR A 120 -0.46 18.32 -34.77
CA THR A 120 0.51 19.36 -35.17
C THR A 120 0.98 19.10 -36.59
N LEU A 121 0.51 19.92 -37.53
CA LEU A 121 0.89 19.92 -38.94
C LEU A 121 2.40 19.75 -39.10
N ALA A 122 2.78 18.70 -39.82
CA ALA A 122 4.16 18.42 -40.20
C ALA A 122 4.78 19.65 -40.87
N LYS A 123 5.69 20.34 -40.16
CA LYS A 123 6.65 21.20 -40.85
C LYS A 123 7.59 20.28 -41.62
N LYS A 124 7.42 20.31 -42.94
CA LYS A 124 8.44 19.91 -43.92
C LYS A 124 9.76 20.61 -43.58
N SER A 125 10.71 19.86 -43.06
CA SER A 125 12.13 20.11 -43.31
C SER A 125 12.79 18.74 -43.43
N GLY A 126 12.97 18.32 -44.69
CA GLY A 126 13.85 17.21 -45.01
C GLY A 126 15.25 17.56 -44.52
N GLY A 127 15.79 16.65 -43.73
CA GLY A 127 17.14 16.71 -43.21
C GLY A 127 17.45 15.33 -42.72
N ASP A 128 18.28 14.64 -43.48
CA ASP A 128 19.01 13.43 -43.14
C ASP A 128 19.22 13.26 -41.62
N HIS A 129 18.69 12.19 -41.04
CA HIS A 129 18.99 11.77 -39.66
C HIS A 129 19.59 10.38 -39.75
N GLY A 130 20.92 10.35 -39.76
CA GLY A 130 21.71 9.14 -39.65
C GLY A 130 21.31 8.32 -38.42
N ASP A 131 21.26 7.01 -38.63
CA ASP A 131 21.54 5.95 -37.65
C ASP A 131 21.11 6.21 -36.20
N ASN A 132 19.81 6.40 -35.97
CA ASN A 132 19.22 6.00 -34.70
C ASN A 132 18.56 4.62 -34.87
N HIS A 133 19.16 3.63 -34.22
CA HIS A 133 18.75 2.23 -34.13
C HIS A 133 17.31 2.06 -33.57
N HIS A 134 16.31 2.44 -34.34
CA HIS A 134 14.97 1.91 -34.20
C HIS A 134 14.86 0.67 -35.07
N SER A 135 15.46 -0.44 -34.64
CA SER A 135 14.97 -1.74 -35.11
C SER A 135 13.44 -1.69 -34.87
N GLY A 136 12.62 -1.88 -35.91
CA GLY A 136 11.16 -1.70 -35.84
C GLY A 136 10.41 -2.61 -34.86
N LYS A 137 11.11 -3.22 -33.90
CA LYS A 137 10.61 -4.01 -32.79
C LYS A 137 9.86 -3.11 -31.80
N LYS A 138 8.74 -3.61 -31.28
CA LYS A 138 7.98 -2.89 -30.25
C LYS A 138 8.82 -2.80 -28.98
N THR A 139 8.67 -1.73 -28.20
CA THR A 139 9.40 -1.50 -26.93
C THR A 139 9.40 -2.72 -26.01
N CYS A 140 8.26 -3.44 -25.92
CA CYS A 140 8.15 -4.66 -25.13
C CYS A 140 9.03 -5.81 -25.62
N ASP A 141 9.24 -5.92 -26.93
CA ASP A 141 10.00 -7.02 -27.54
C ASP A 141 11.50 -6.79 -27.35
N ARG A 142 11.96 -5.53 -27.48
CA ARG A 142 13.36 -5.18 -27.17
C ARG A 142 13.69 -5.43 -25.70
N ILE A 143 12.87 -4.93 -24.77
CA ILE A 143 13.08 -5.13 -23.32
C ILE A 143 13.10 -6.62 -22.96
N ALA A 144 12.22 -7.40 -23.60
CA ALA A 144 12.15 -8.84 -23.42
C ALA A 144 13.46 -9.54 -23.82
N GLU A 145 13.99 -9.21 -24.99
CA GLU A 145 15.28 -9.72 -25.48
C GLU A 145 16.46 -9.31 -24.57
N GLU A 146 16.55 -8.02 -24.22
CA GLU A 146 17.62 -7.48 -23.34
C GLU A 146 17.70 -8.19 -21.98
N ASN A 147 16.55 -8.60 -21.45
CA ASN A 147 16.44 -9.21 -20.12
C ASN A 147 16.30 -10.74 -20.14
N GLY A 148 16.29 -11.36 -21.32
CA GLY A 148 16.10 -12.80 -21.49
C GLY A 148 14.73 -13.30 -21.01
N VAL A 149 13.67 -12.50 -21.16
CA VAL A 149 12.31 -12.82 -20.71
C VAL A 149 11.32 -12.78 -21.88
N SER A 150 10.12 -13.33 -21.68
CA SER A 150 9.06 -13.24 -22.70
C SER A 150 8.43 -11.84 -22.73
N ARG A 151 7.89 -11.44 -23.90
CA ARG A 151 7.03 -10.26 -24.05
C ARG A 151 5.90 -10.23 -23.00
N ALA A 152 5.27 -11.38 -22.74
CA ALA A 152 4.20 -11.48 -21.75
C ALA A 152 4.70 -11.19 -20.32
N SER A 153 5.94 -11.56 -20.00
CA SER A 153 6.57 -11.24 -18.71
C SER A 153 6.76 -9.73 -18.53
N VAL A 154 7.17 -9.01 -19.58
CA VAL A 154 7.30 -7.53 -19.55
C VAL A 154 5.95 -6.87 -19.28
N LEU A 155 4.88 -7.31 -19.95
CA LEU A 155 3.53 -6.76 -19.73
C LEU A 155 3.00 -7.07 -18.33
N ARG A 156 3.22 -8.28 -17.82
CA ARG A 156 2.88 -8.65 -16.43
C ARG A 156 3.71 -7.89 -15.40
N ALA A 157 4.95 -7.54 -15.73
CA ALA A 157 5.81 -6.72 -14.89
C ALA A 157 5.27 -5.29 -14.79
N SER A 158 4.86 -4.67 -15.91
CA SER A 158 4.22 -3.34 -15.88
C SER A 158 2.94 -3.33 -15.02
N HIS A 159 2.07 -4.33 -15.17
CA HIS A 159 0.88 -4.44 -14.31
C HIS A 159 1.24 -4.57 -12.82
N TYR A 160 2.24 -5.38 -12.49
CA TYR A 160 2.73 -5.55 -11.14
C TYR A 160 3.31 -4.25 -10.57
N THR A 161 4.17 -3.56 -11.31
CA THR A 161 4.76 -2.28 -10.93
C THR A 161 3.67 -1.26 -10.60
N ARG A 162 2.64 -1.14 -11.44
CA ARG A 162 1.51 -0.24 -11.19
C ARG A 162 0.75 -0.61 -9.90
N GLY A 163 0.56 -1.90 -9.64
CA GLY A 163 -0.08 -2.36 -8.41
C GLY A 163 0.75 -2.05 -7.17
N ILE A 164 2.06 -2.25 -7.23
CA ILE A 164 2.99 -1.89 -6.14
C ILE A 164 3.00 -0.39 -5.90
N ASP A 165 3.05 0.44 -6.94
CA ASP A 165 3.01 1.90 -6.80
C ASP A 165 1.69 2.36 -6.14
N ILE A 166 0.56 1.74 -6.51
CA ILE A 166 -0.74 2.02 -5.87
C ILE A 166 -0.70 1.60 -4.40
N ALA A 167 -0.21 0.40 -4.10
CA ALA A 167 -0.11 -0.09 -2.73
C ALA A 167 0.79 0.81 -1.88
N ASP A 168 1.94 1.25 -2.39
CA ASP A 168 2.89 2.11 -1.70
C ASP A 168 2.35 3.53 -1.46
N ASN A 169 1.51 4.04 -2.36
CA ASN A 169 0.80 5.30 -2.14
C ASN A 169 -0.29 5.19 -1.05
N LEU A 170 -0.94 4.03 -0.92
CA LEU A 170 -1.99 3.80 0.08
C LEU A 170 -1.43 3.41 1.45
N SER A 171 -0.31 2.69 1.45
CA SER A 171 0.41 2.23 2.63
C SER A 171 1.92 2.46 2.42
N PRO A 172 2.42 3.67 2.70
CA PRO A 172 3.83 3.99 2.54
C PRO A 172 4.75 2.99 3.24
N GLY A 173 5.75 2.47 2.52
CA GLY A 173 6.68 1.47 3.05
C GLY A 173 6.38 0.04 2.60
N ILE A 174 5.20 -0.23 2.02
CA ILE A 174 4.85 -1.58 1.57
C ILE A 174 5.77 -2.06 0.45
N LYS A 175 6.28 -1.16 -0.41
CA LYS A 175 7.22 -1.53 -1.47
C LYS A 175 8.49 -2.15 -0.91
N GLN A 176 9.04 -1.59 0.17
CA GLN A 176 10.20 -2.12 0.86
C GLN A 176 9.90 -3.49 1.46
N LYS A 177 8.73 -3.65 2.10
CA LYS A 177 8.27 -4.93 2.64
C LYS A 177 8.10 -6.01 1.57
N VAL A 178 7.69 -5.62 0.36
CA VAL A 178 7.62 -6.52 -0.78
C VAL A 178 9.01 -6.92 -1.26
N PHE A 179 9.93 -5.97 -1.32
CA PHE A 179 11.30 -6.26 -1.76
C PHE A 179 12.12 -7.05 -0.74
N SER A 180 11.82 -6.92 0.56
CA SER A 180 12.39 -7.77 1.62
C SER A 180 11.73 -9.16 1.69
N GLY A 181 10.58 -9.35 1.03
CA GLY A 181 9.81 -10.58 1.05
C GLY A 181 8.91 -10.75 2.28
N GLU A 182 8.82 -9.76 3.16
CA GLU A 182 7.88 -9.72 4.31
C GLU A 182 6.43 -9.77 3.81
N VAL A 183 6.14 -9.09 2.70
CA VAL A 183 4.82 -9.10 2.05
C VAL A 183 4.94 -9.67 0.65
N LYS A 184 4.09 -10.63 0.31
CA LYS A 184 4.01 -11.20 -1.04
C LYS A 184 2.64 -10.98 -1.62
N PHE A 185 2.61 -10.44 -2.83
CA PHE A 185 1.38 -10.26 -3.58
C PHE A 185 1.32 -11.23 -4.73
N THR A 186 0.20 -11.95 -4.84
CA THR A 186 -0.14 -12.75 -6.00
C THR A 186 -0.47 -11.86 -7.19
N ASN A 187 -0.43 -12.45 -8.38
CA ASN A 187 -0.83 -11.74 -9.61
C ASN A 187 -2.31 -11.34 -9.58
N GLU A 188 -3.16 -12.16 -8.96
CA GLU A 188 -4.60 -11.91 -8.89
C GLU A 188 -4.92 -10.74 -7.96
N GLU A 189 -4.30 -10.69 -6.78
CA GLU A 189 -4.45 -9.57 -5.84
C GLU A 189 -3.99 -8.26 -6.45
N MET A 190 -2.84 -8.26 -7.13
CA MET A 190 -2.35 -7.10 -7.88
C MET A 190 -3.32 -6.68 -8.99
N SER A 191 -3.88 -7.65 -9.72
CA SER A 191 -4.87 -7.36 -10.75
C SER A 191 -6.14 -6.73 -10.17
N LYS A 192 -6.66 -7.28 -9.07
CA LYS A 192 -7.82 -6.73 -8.35
C LYS A 192 -7.55 -5.28 -7.90
N LEU A 193 -6.40 -5.04 -7.29
CA LEU A 193 -6.00 -3.71 -6.81
C LEU A 193 -5.89 -2.67 -7.94
N VAL A 194 -5.34 -3.06 -9.10
CA VAL A 194 -5.18 -2.17 -10.26
C VAL A 194 -6.51 -1.87 -10.95
N GLN A 195 -7.41 -2.85 -11.04
CA GLN A 195 -8.69 -2.73 -11.75
C GLN A 195 -9.76 -1.99 -10.96
N VAL A 196 -9.73 -2.05 -9.62
CA VAL A 196 -10.74 -1.40 -8.79
C VAL A 196 -10.64 0.14 -8.84
N SER A 197 -11.79 0.80 -8.72
CA SER A 197 -11.91 2.27 -8.62
C SER A 197 -11.10 2.81 -7.45
N ALA A 198 -10.58 4.04 -7.56
CA ALA A 198 -9.71 4.65 -6.56
C ALA A 198 -10.28 4.61 -5.13
N GLU A 199 -11.58 4.85 -4.97
CA GLU A 199 -12.30 4.86 -3.68
C GLU A 199 -12.20 3.52 -2.92
N HIS A 200 -12.18 2.40 -3.64
CA HIS A 200 -12.23 1.05 -3.07
C HIS A 200 -10.84 0.40 -2.95
N ARG A 201 -9.77 1.06 -3.42
CA ARG A 201 -8.41 0.48 -3.40
C ARG A 201 -7.88 0.28 -1.98
N SER A 202 -8.23 1.19 -1.06
CA SER A 202 -7.83 1.08 0.35
C SER A 202 -8.40 -0.18 0.99
N ASP A 203 -9.68 -0.48 0.73
CA ASP A 203 -10.35 -1.66 1.28
C ASP A 203 -9.82 -2.95 0.65
N VAL A 204 -9.60 -2.97 -0.66
CA VAL A 204 -9.00 -4.14 -1.34
C VAL A 204 -7.60 -4.41 -0.81
N LEU A 205 -6.77 -3.37 -0.61
CA LEU A 205 -5.43 -3.54 -0.04
C LEU A 205 -5.50 -4.07 1.39
N ALA A 206 -6.39 -3.55 2.22
CA ALA A 206 -6.58 -4.03 3.59
C ALA A 206 -7.01 -5.51 3.63
N GLN A 207 -7.88 -5.95 2.72
CA GLN A 207 -8.28 -7.37 2.62
C GLN A 207 -7.10 -8.27 2.26
N ILE A 208 -6.20 -7.80 1.39
CA ILE A 208 -5.02 -8.57 0.99
C ILE A 208 -4.02 -8.69 2.14
N LEU A 209 -3.85 -7.61 2.93
CA LEU A 209 -2.88 -7.57 4.02
C LEU A 209 -3.37 -8.24 5.31
N HIS A 210 -4.68 -8.31 5.52
CA HIS A 210 -5.29 -8.84 6.75
C HIS A 210 -6.44 -9.79 6.44
N PRO A 211 -6.16 -10.97 5.84
CA PRO A 211 -7.20 -11.96 5.58
C PRO A 211 -7.88 -12.44 6.89
N GLU A 212 -7.14 -12.48 8.01
CA GLU A 212 -7.66 -12.93 9.31
C GLU A 212 -8.71 -11.96 9.88
N ALA A 213 -8.66 -10.67 9.57
CA ALA A 213 -9.68 -9.71 10.03
C ALA A 213 -11.06 -9.99 9.42
N LEU A 214 -11.08 -10.59 8.22
CA LEU A 214 -12.31 -11.06 7.58
C LEU A 214 -12.78 -12.38 8.20
N GLU A 215 -11.85 -13.27 8.57
CA GLU A 215 -12.15 -14.50 9.31
C GLU A 215 -12.71 -14.20 10.70
N VAL A 216 -12.20 -13.20 11.43
CA VAL A 216 -12.74 -12.74 12.73
C VAL A 216 -14.18 -12.23 12.58
N LEU A 217 -14.52 -11.55 11.49
CA LEU A 217 -15.90 -11.13 11.19
C LEU A 217 -16.83 -12.31 10.84
N GLU A 218 -16.30 -13.38 10.27
CA GLU A 218 -17.05 -14.60 9.94
C GLU A 218 -17.18 -15.55 11.15
N SER A 219 -16.13 -15.70 11.96
CA SER A 219 -16.11 -16.50 13.20
C SER A 219 -16.86 -15.85 14.35
N ALA A 220 -16.77 -14.52 14.54
CA ALA A 220 -17.61 -13.78 15.50
C ALA A 220 -19.13 -13.88 15.20
N SER A 221 -19.48 -14.39 14.02
CA SER A 221 -20.87 -14.68 13.64
C SER A 221 -21.26 -16.16 13.72
N ALA A 222 -20.29 -17.06 13.87
CA ALA A 222 -20.50 -18.51 13.91
C ALA A 222 -20.35 -19.09 15.33
N GLU A 223 -19.48 -18.54 16.18
CA GLU A 223 -19.21 -19.07 17.51
C GLU A 223 -19.11 -17.94 18.52
N PHE A 224 -20.06 -17.89 19.45
CA PHE A 224 -19.92 -17.14 20.70
C PHE A 224 -19.32 -18.09 21.73
N GLU A 225 -17.99 -18.22 21.75
CA GLU A 225 -17.24 -18.53 22.95
C GLU A 225 -16.00 -17.63 23.01
N PRO A 226 -15.80 -16.86 24.10
CA PRO A 226 -14.68 -15.94 24.21
C PRO A 226 -13.43 -16.68 24.70
N GLU A 227 -12.37 -16.74 23.90
CA GLU A 227 -11.03 -17.01 24.42
C GLU A 227 -10.15 -15.76 24.43
N LYS A 228 -9.65 -15.49 25.64
CA LYS A 228 -8.83 -14.41 26.20
C LYS A 228 -8.03 -13.51 25.24
N ALA A 229 -8.52 -12.28 25.09
CA ALA A 229 -7.68 -11.08 25.13
C ALA A 229 -7.96 -10.34 26.45
N GLU A 230 -6.93 -9.87 27.15
CA GLU A 230 -7.09 -9.22 28.46
C GLU A 230 -8.01 -7.97 28.36
N PRO A 231 -9.12 -7.94 29.10
CA PRO A 231 -10.07 -6.83 29.04
C PRO A 231 -9.61 -5.66 29.92
N VAL A 232 -9.54 -4.47 29.33
CA VAL A 232 -9.64 -3.20 30.07
C VAL A 232 -11.06 -3.16 30.68
N PRO A 233 -11.23 -2.79 31.98
CA PRO A 233 -12.50 -2.99 32.65
C PRO A 233 -13.56 -2.05 32.07
N MET A 234 -14.50 -2.65 31.35
CA MET A 234 -15.83 -2.09 31.10
C MET A 234 -16.68 -2.33 32.36
N PRO A 235 -17.63 -1.45 32.70
CA PRO A 235 -18.62 -1.75 33.72
C PRO A 235 -19.42 -2.97 33.26
N THR A 236 -19.35 -4.06 34.01
CA THR A 236 -20.17 -5.24 33.81
C THR A 236 -21.63 -4.90 34.11
N PRO A 237 -22.60 -5.19 33.22
CA PRO A 237 -23.93 -5.52 33.69
C PRO A 237 -23.82 -6.91 34.31
N GLN A 238 -23.77 -6.98 35.64
CA GLN A 238 -24.05 -8.23 36.32
C GLN A 238 -25.52 -8.57 36.08
N THR A 239 -25.82 -9.80 35.67
CA THR A 239 -26.88 -10.65 36.25
C THR A 239 -26.90 -12.00 35.54
N GLU A 240 -26.43 -13.05 36.22
CA GLU A 240 -26.69 -14.45 35.84
C GLU A 240 -28.20 -14.79 35.84
N GLU A 241 -29.05 -13.90 36.38
CA GLU A 241 -30.51 -14.03 36.52
C GLU A 241 -31.25 -14.20 35.18
N PHE A 242 -30.70 -13.72 34.05
CA PHE A 242 -31.40 -13.79 32.76
C PHE A 242 -31.13 -15.06 31.95
N ARG A 243 -30.14 -15.90 32.33
CA ARG A 243 -29.84 -17.15 31.59
C ARG A 243 -30.96 -18.19 31.65
N CYS A 244 -31.83 -18.09 32.65
CA CYS A 244 -32.91 -19.05 32.92
C CYS A 244 -34.31 -18.45 32.78
N TYR A 245 -34.44 -17.21 32.30
CA TYR A 245 -35.72 -16.53 32.21
C TYR A 245 -36.56 -17.08 31.05
N HIS A 246 -37.66 -17.75 31.38
CA HIS A 246 -38.65 -18.17 30.40
C HIS A 246 -39.65 -17.04 30.16
N VAL A 247 -39.62 -16.45 28.96
CA VAL A 247 -40.56 -15.37 28.58
C VAL A 247 -41.98 -15.95 28.53
N PRO A 248 -42.93 -15.46 29.35
CA PRO A 248 -44.31 -15.91 29.28
C PRO A 248 -44.92 -15.68 27.89
N ASP A 249 -45.82 -16.58 27.47
CA ASP A 249 -46.42 -16.59 26.13
C ASP A 249 -47.09 -15.26 25.75
N GLU A 250 -47.68 -14.57 26.73
CA GLU A 250 -48.31 -13.25 26.56
C GLU A 250 -47.33 -12.14 26.15
N PHE A 251 -46.05 -12.23 26.56
CA PHE A 251 -45.01 -11.26 26.21
C PHE A 251 -44.16 -11.69 25.01
N MET A 252 -44.30 -12.94 24.56
CA MET A 252 -43.46 -13.54 23.52
C MET A 252 -43.53 -12.77 22.18
N LYS A 253 -44.67 -12.13 21.88
CA LYS A 253 -44.83 -11.30 20.68
C LYS A 253 -43.89 -10.10 20.68
N VAL A 254 -43.81 -9.38 21.80
CA VAL A 254 -42.94 -8.19 21.95
C VAL A 254 -41.48 -8.62 21.96
N TYR A 255 -41.16 -9.69 22.70
CA TYR A 255 -39.81 -10.27 22.74
C TYR A 255 -39.30 -10.66 21.34
N LYS A 256 -40.12 -11.38 20.54
CA LYS A 256 -39.76 -11.74 19.16
C LYS A 256 -39.51 -10.51 18.28
N SER A 257 -40.30 -9.44 18.46
CA SER A 257 -40.13 -8.20 17.70
C SER A 257 -38.81 -7.50 18.06
N LEU A 258 -38.48 -7.40 19.36
CA LEU A 258 -37.23 -6.81 19.83
C LEU A 258 -36.02 -7.64 19.37
N SER A 259 -36.10 -8.97 19.50
CA SER A 259 -35.07 -9.90 19.01
C SER A 259 -34.82 -9.72 17.51
N ARG A 260 -35.88 -9.62 16.70
CA ARG A 260 -35.76 -9.37 15.26
C ARG A 260 -35.09 -8.02 14.96
N ALA A 261 -35.42 -6.96 15.71
CA ALA A 261 -34.80 -5.65 15.53
C ALA A 261 -33.29 -5.70 15.83
N THR A 262 -32.89 -6.40 16.90
CA THR A 262 -31.48 -6.63 17.25
C THR A 262 -30.76 -7.40 16.15
N GLU A 263 -31.36 -8.46 15.61
CA GLU A 263 -30.78 -9.22 14.50
C GLU A 263 -30.66 -8.39 13.21
N MET A 264 -31.63 -7.52 12.91
CA MET A 264 -31.53 -6.60 11.77
C MET A 264 -30.39 -5.61 11.94
N MET A 265 -30.20 -5.06 13.16
CA MET A 265 -29.07 -4.21 13.48
C MET A 265 -27.75 -4.95 13.27
N LYS A 266 -27.58 -6.15 13.86
CA LYS A 266 -26.38 -6.98 13.69
C LYS A 266 -26.07 -7.25 12.21
N ASN A 267 -27.06 -7.69 11.44
CA ASN A 267 -26.88 -8.01 10.03
C ASN A 267 -26.51 -6.79 9.19
N SER A 268 -27.13 -5.63 9.46
CA SER A 268 -26.81 -4.37 8.77
C SER A 268 -25.37 -3.92 9.07
N TRP A 269 -24.97 -3.99 10.34
CA TRP A 269 -23.62 -3.63 10.76
C TRP A 269 -22.58 -4.59 10.17
N LYS A 270 -22.84 -5.89 10.22
CA LYS A 270 -21.98 -6.93 9.60
C LYS A 270 -21.77 -6.66 8.12
N LYS A 271 -22.84 -6.42 7.36
CA LYS A 271 -22.75 -6.12 5.93
C LYS A 271 -21.95 -4.84 5.66
N THR A 272 -22.18 -3.80 6.47
CA THR A 272 -21.49 -2.51 6.33
C THR A 272 -19.99 -2.66 6.59
N LEU A 273 -19.61 -3.36 7.65
CA LEU A 273 -18.23 -3.56 8.05
C LEU A 273 -17.48 -4.54 7.14
N LYS A 274 -18.14 -5.59 6.64
CA LYS A 274 -17.58 -6.50 5.62
C LYS A 274 -17.19 -5.75 4.33
N ASN A 275 -17.95 -4.73 3.96
CA ASN A 275 -17.67 -3.91 2.79
C ASN A 275 -16.63 -2.80 3.03
N ASN A 276 -16.27 -2.52 4.29
CA ASN A 276 -15.38 -1.42 4.67
C ASN A 276 -14.34 -1.89 5.72
N PRO A 277 -13.51 -2.91 5.40
CA PRO A 277 -12.60 -3.54 6.37
C PRO A 277 -11.52 -2.58 6.91
N SER A 278 -11.23 -1.48 6.19
CA SER A 278 -10.30 -0.45 6.66
C SER A 278 -10.71 0.20 7.99
N TYR A 279 -11.98 0.11 8.41
CA TYR A 279 -12.44 0.59 9.71
C TYR A 279 -11.90 -0.22 10.91
N PHE A 280 -11.35 -1.41 10.67
CA PHE A 280 -10.69 -2.20 11.71
C PHE A 280 -9.21 -1.89 11.86
N THR A 281 -8.57 -1.32 10.85
CA THR A 281 -7.10 -1.14 10.81
C THR A 281 -6.66 0.32 10.88
N ASP A 282 -7.48 1.26 10.39
CA ASP A 282 -7.18 2.69 10.39
C ASP A 282 -7.63 3.38 11.71
N PRO A 283 -6.72 4.02 12.47
CA PRO A 283 -7.05 4.67 13.74
C PRO A 283 -8.12 5.78 13.67
N GLU A 284 -8.16 6.56 12.59
CA GLU A 284 -9.16 7.62 12.42
C GLU A 284 -10.53 7.03 12.06
N LYS A 285 -10.57 6.01 11.21
CA LYS A 285 -11.82 5.29 10.90
C LYS A 285 -12.36 4.54 12.12
N GLN A 286 -11.48 4.01 12.98
CA GLN A 286 -11.90 3.41 14.25
C GLN A 286 -12.58 4.42 15.17
N LYS A 287 -12.20 5.71 15.17
CA LYS A 287 -12.90 6.74 15.95
C LYS A 287 -14.35 6.91 15.47
N VAL A 288 -14.57 6.90 14.16
CA VAL A 288 -15.90 6.96 13.56
C VAL A 288 -16.73 5.75 13.97
N LEU A 289 -16.15 4.54 13.94
CA LEU A 289 -16.81 3.33 14.40
C LEU A 289 -17.20 3.40 15.88
N ARG A 290 -16.27 3.82 16.76
CA ARG A 290 -16.54 4.02 18.19
C ARG A 290 -17.65 5.04 18.43
N PHE A 291 -17.64 6.16 17.71
CA PHE A 291 -18.69 7.16 17.79
C PHE A 291 -20.06 6.61 17.35
N ALA A 292 -20.10 5.83 16.25
CA ALA A 292 -21.33 5.20 15.80
C ALA A 292 -21.89 4.18 16.81
N MET A 293 -21.03 3.50 17.58
CA MET A 293 -21.42 2.56 18.64
C MET A 293 -22.01 3.23 19.88
N GLN A 294 -21.68 4.49 20.15
CA GLN A 294 -22.20 5.21 21.32
C GLN A 294 -23.72 5.43 21.23
N ARG A 295 -24.25 5.69 20.03
CA ARG A 295 -25.68 5.99 19.86
C ARG A 295 -26.60 4.83 20.29
N PRO A 296 -26.43 3.59 19.81
CA PRO A 296 -27.25 2.47 20.29
C PRO A 296 -26.97 2.14 21.76
N ALA A 297 -25.73 2.28 22.24
CA ALA A 297 -25.40 2.05 23.64
C ALA A 297 -26.16 3.02 24.56
N ASN A 298 -26.11 4.33 24.26
CA ASN A 298 -26.82 5.36 25.02
C ASN A 298 -28.33 5.12 25.04
N TYR A 299 -28.93 4.73 23.91
CA TYR A 299 -30.36 4.44 23.84
C TYR A 299 -30.76 3.25 24.73
N LEU A 300 -29.93 2.21 24.81
CA LEU A 300 -30.18 1.09 25.73
C LEU A 300 -30.08 1.54 27.20
N THR A 301 -29.08 2.37 27.53
CA THR A 301 -28.94 2.96 28.87
C THR A 301 -30.14 3.85 29.23
N GLU A 302 -30.69 4.62 28.28
CA GLU A 302 -31.91 5.41 28.49
C GLU A 302 -33.11 4.53 28.83
N ILE A 303 -33.26 3.38 28.17
CA ILE A 303 -34.32 2.40 28.47
C ILE A 303 -34.14 1.82 29.86
N GLU A 304 -32.93 1.38 30.22
CA GLU A 304 -32.64 0.84 31.56
C GLU A 304 -32.95 1.86 32.66
N THR A 305 -32.51 3.11 32.47
CA THR A 305 -32.80 4.21 33.41
C THR A 305 -34.30 4.43 33.60
N TYR A 306 -35.09 4.34 32.52
CA TYR A 306 -36.54 4.46 32.60
C TYR A 306 -37.17 3.30 33.40
N LEU A 307 -36.68 2.07 33.19
CA LEU A 307 -37.16 0.89 33.92
C LEU A 307 -36.82 0.97 35.42
N GLU A 308 -35.61 1.41 35.77
CA GLU A 308 -35.21 1.63 37.17
C GLU A 308 -36.07 2.67 37.86
N LYS A 309 -36.37 3.79 37.17
CA LYS A 309 -37.24 4.84 37.70
C LYS A 309 -38.67 4.33 37.93
N ALA A 310 -39.24 3.60 36.96
CA ALA A 310 -40.57 3.03 37.09
C ALA A 310 -40.66 2.01 38.25
N LEU A 311 -39.60 1.23 38.46
CA LEU A 311 -39.51 0.31 39.59
C LEU A 311 -39.45 1.05 40.93
N ALA A 312 -38.67 2.12 41.02
CA ALA A 312 -38.57 2.93 42.24
C ALA A 312 -39.90 3.62 42.60
N GLU A 313 -40.64 4.13 41.61
CA GLU A 313 -41.95 4.74 41.82
C GLU A 313 -42.98 3.71 42.31
N ALA A 314 -43.01 2.52 41.73
CA ALA A 314 -43.91 1.44 42.18
C ALA A 314 -43.65 1.01 43.64
N LEU A 315 -42.38 0.95 44.05
CA LEU A 315 -41.98 0.58 45.42
C LEU A 315 -42.32 1.66 46.46
N GLU A 316 -42.42 2.94 46.07
CA GLU A 316 -42.83 4.02 46.96
C GLU A 316 -44.37 4.12 47.08
N GLU A 317 -45.11 3.82 46.01
CA GLU A 317 -46.57 3.69 46.06
C GLU A 317 -47.01 2.53 46.97
N GLU A 318 -46.29 1.41 46.94
CA GLU A 318 -46.58 0.23 47.79
C GLU A 318 -46.28 0.46 49.28
N LYS A 319 -45.40 1.42 49.61
CA LYS A 319 -45.12 1.84 51.00
C LYS A 319 -46.10 2.88 51.54
N THR A 320 -46.83 3.55 50.67
CA THR A 320 -47.77 4.63 51.03
C THR A 320 -49.24 4.21 50.96
N ALA A 321 -49.52 3.02 50.43
CA ALA A 321 -50.81 2.32 50.46
C ALA A 321 -51.00 1.46 51.73
#